data_AF-A0A9D2A322-F1
#
_entry.id   AF-A0A9D2A322-F1
#
_cell.length_a   1.000
_cell.length_b   1.000
_cell.length_c   1.000
_cell.angle_alpha   90.00
_cell.angle_beta   90.00
_cell.angle_gamma   90.00
#
_symmetry.space_group_name_H-M   'P 1'
#
loop_
_entity.id
_entity.type
_entity.pdbx_description
1 polymer ?
#
loop_
_entity_poly.entity_id
_entity_poly.type
_entity_poly.pdbx_seq_one_letter_code
_entity_poly.pdbx_strand_id
1 'polypeptide(L)'
;MESIEQEFVATIRTYERVIYKVCYMYTTPDTPLNDLYQEVVLNLWKAFGKFRHECKISTWIYRIALNTCISFIRKEKNTPEIVTLTPAFDR
;
A
#
# COMPACT_ATOMS: atom_id res chain seq x y z
N MET A 1 29.30 -4.71 5.66
CA MET A 1 28.32 -4.42 4.59
C MET A 1 26.98 -4.38 5.29
N GLU A 2 26.29 -3.23 5.33
CA GLU A 2 24.92 -3.20 5.87
C GLU A 2 24.06 -4.17 5.07
N SER A 3 23.16 -4.89 5.75
CA SER A 3 22.28 -5.81 5.03
C SER A 3 21.20 -5.02 4.29
N ILE A 4 20.66 -5.59 3.20
CA ILE A 4 19.63 -4.95 2.38
C ILE A 4 18.39 -4.55 3.22
N GLU A 5 18.12 -5.30 4.28
CA GLU A 5 17.08 -5.01 5.27
C GLU A 5 17.37 -3.68 6.02
N GLN A 6 18.61 -3.43 6.42
CA GLN A 6 19.00 -2.22 7.14
C GLN A 6 18.89 -0.98 6.23
N GLU A 7 19.36 -1.09 4.99
CA GLU A 7 19.26 -0.02 3.98
C GLU A 7 17.78 0.30 3.66
N PHE A 8 16.96 -0.74 3.53
CA PHE A 8 15.53 -0.58 3.34
C PHE A 8 14.88 0.15 4.52
N VAL A 9 15.14 -0.28 5.76
CA VAL A 9 14.58 0.35 6.96
C VAL A 9 15.01 1.81 7.07
N ALA A 10 16.28 2.12 6.81
CA ALA A 10 16.78 3.50 6.80
C ALA A 10 16.09 4.36 5.73
N THR A 11 15.90 3.79 4.54
CA THR A 11 15.18 4.44 3.43
C THR A 11 13.73 4.73 3.80
N ILE A 12 13.01 3.73 4.31
CA ILE A 12 11.59 3.90 4.70
C ILE A 12 11.46 4.96 5.79
N ARG A 13 12.31 4.96 6.82
CA ARG A 13 12.32 5.99 7.87
C ARG A 13 12.55 7.38 7.31
N THR A 14 13.48 7.52 6.35
CA THR A 14 13.78 8.80 5.71
C THR A 14 12.59 9.36 4.94
N TYR A 15 11.83 8.49 4.26
CA TYR A 15 10.70 8.90 3.40
C TYR A 15 9.32 8.63 4.03
N GLU A 16 9.28 8.28 5.31
CA GLU A 16 8.07 7.89 6.03
C GLU A 16 6.97 8.95 5.89
N ARG A 17 7.30 10.23 6.08
CA ARG A 17 6.33 11.33 5.94
C ARG A 17 5.72 11.43 4.53
N VAL A 18 6.50 11.13 3.50
CA VAL A 18 6.00 11.13 2.11
C VAL A 18 5.02 9.97 1.92
N ILE A 19 5.39 8.78 2.40
CA ILE A 19 4.54 7.59 2.32
C ILE A 19 3.23 7.83 3.07
N TYR A 20 3.30 8.30 4.31
CA TYR A 20 2.11 8.63 5.11
C TYR A 20 1.23 9.67 4.44
N LYS A 21 1.81 10.74 3.90
CA LYS A 21 1.04 11.79 3.22
C LYS A 21 0.30 11.24 2.01
N VAL A 22 0.92 10.35 1.23
CA VAL A 22 0.24 9.69 0.11
C VAL A 22 -0.89 8.81 0.63
N CYS A 23 -0.63 7.92 1.59
CA CYS A 23 -1.65 7.01 2.12
C CYS A 23 -2.84 7.77 2.75
N TYR A 24 -2.56 8.86 3.47
CA TYR A 24 -3.59 9.69 4.09
C TYR A 24 -4.56 10.31 3.07
N MET A 25 -4.05 10.75 1.92
CA MET A 25 -4.89 11.29 0.84
C MET A 25 -5.84 10.24 0.21
N TYR A 26 -5.60 8.96 0.46
CA TYR A 26 -6.35 7.84 -0.11
C TYR A 26 -7.05 6.99 0.96
N THR A 27 -7.07 7.44 2.21
CA THR A 27 -7.78 6.76 3.30
C THR A 27 -9.29 6.91 3.12
N THR A 28 -10.03 5.82 3.34
CA THR A 28 -11.51 5.78 3.35
C THR A 28 -11.98 5.11 4.66
N PRO A 29 -13.28 5.18 5.01
CA PRO A 29 -13.79 4.43 6.17
C PRO A 29 -13.49 2.93 6.10
N ASP A 30 -13.51 2.36 4.89
CA ASP A 30 -13.30 0.94 4.62
C ASP A 30 -11.82 0.58 4.40
N THR A 31 -10.98 1.56 4.07
CA THR A 31 -9.51 1.42 3.91
C THR A 31 -8.80 2.33 4.91
N PRO A 32 -8.48 1.83 6.13
CA PRO A 32 -7.79 2.62 7.13
C PRO A 32 -6.33 2.90 6.73
N LEU A 33 -5.82 4.04 7.19
CA LEU A 33 -4.46 4.52 6.89
C LEU A 33 -3.37 3.47 7.14
N ASN A 34 -3.47 2.75 8.26
CA ASN A 34 -2.44 1.79 8.66
C ASN A 34 -2.35 0.61 7.69
N ASP A 35 -3.47 0.12 7.18
CA ASP A 35 -3.51 -1.00 6.23
C ASP A 35 -2.90 -0.58 4.90
N LEU A 36 -3.25 0.63 4.44
CA LEU A 36 -2.71 1.21 3.21
C LEU A 36 -1.19 1.42 3.33
N TYR A 37 -0.73 1.97 4.45
CA TYR A 37 0.69 2.15 4.74
C TYR A 37 1.45 0.83 4.72
N GLN A 38 0.92 -0.21 5.39
CA GLN A 38 1.54 -1.54 5.43
C GLN A 38 1.67 -2.14 4.02
N GLU A 39 0.61 -2.07 3.22
CA GLU A 39 0.63 -2.60 1.85
C GLU A 39 1.64 -1.84 0.97
N VAL A 40 1.75 -0.52 1.15
CA VAL A 40 2.77 0.30 0.46
C VAL A 40 4.18 -0.14 0.85
N VAL A 41 4.47 -0.28 2.15
CA VAL A 41 5.79 -0.72 2.64
C VAL A 41 6.13 -2.12 2.14
N LEU A 42 5.16 -3.04 2.11
CA LEU A 42 5.34 -4.38 1.58
C LEU A 42 5.68 -4.37 0.08
N ASN A 43 4.99 -3.55 -0.71
CA ASN A 43 5.26 -3.43 -2.14
C ASN A 43 6.59 -2.72 -2.41
N LEU A 44 6.98 -1.77 -1.57
CA LEU A 44 8.32 -1.18 -1.60
C LEU A 44 9.40 -2.24 -1.34
N TRP A 45 9.24 -3.09 -0.31
CA TRP A 45 10.19 -4.16 -0.01
C TRP A 45 10.38 -5.12 -1.19
N LYS A 46 9.27 -5.61 -1.76
CA LYS A 46 9.29 -6.51 -2.94
C LYS A 46 10.00 -5.90 -4.15
N ALA A 47 9.96 -4.58 -4.27
CA ALA A 47 10.54 -3.85 -5.40
C ALA A 47 11.94 -3.27 -5.11
N PHE A 48 12.38 -3.23 -3.84
CA PHE A 48 13.58 -2.50 -3.41
C PHE A 48 14.84 -2.98 -4.11
N GLY A 49 15.10 -4.29 -4.12
CA GLY A 49 16.25 -4.87 -4.83
C GLY A 49 16.21 -4.74 -6.36
N LYS A 50 15.11 -4.26 -6.94
CA LYS A 50 14.93 -4.04 -8.39
C LYS A 50 14.98 -2.56 -8.76
N PHE A 51 15.34 -1.68 -7.82
CA PHE A 51 15.43 -0.26 -8.08
C PHE A 51 16.61 0.03 -9.02
N ARG A 52 16.32 0.55 -10.21
CA ARG A 52 17.30 0.78 -11.29
C ARG A 52 18.07 2.10 -11.21
N HIS A 53 17.82 2.94 -10.20
CA HIS A 53 18.49 4.23 -10.02
C HIS A 53 18.32 5.26 -11.17
N GLU A 54 17.36 5.05 -12.08
CA GLU A 54 17.05 5.96 -13.19
C GLU A 54 16.31 7.24 -12.76
N CYS A 55 15.90 7.33 -11.50
CA CYS A 55 15.22 8.49 -10.94
C CYS A 55 15.57 8.64 -9.46
N LYS A 56 15.17 9.76 -8.84
CA LYS A 56 15.32 9.94 -7.39
C LYS A 56 14.52 8.87 -6.66
N ILE A 57 15.09 8.33 -5.59
CA ILE A 57 14.42 7.34 -4.74
C ILE A 57 13.08 7.86 -4.19
N SER A 58 12.99 9.16 -3.89
CA SER A 58 11.74 9.81 -3.47
C SER A 58 10.65 9.74 -4.54
N THR A 59 11.00 9.96 -5.81
CA THR A 59 10.08 9.84 -6.94
C THR A 59 9.62 8.40 -7.11
N TRP A 60 10.53 7.44 -6.96
CA TRP A 60 10.23 6.02 -7.06
C TRP A 60 9.29 5.55 -5.93
N ILE A 61 9.57 5.95 -4.69
CA ILE A 61 8.74 5.67 -3.52
C ILE A 61 7.34 6.26 -3.71
N TYR A 62 7.25 7.53 -4.11
CA TYR A 62 5.98 8.20 -4.35
C TYR A 62 5.13 7.44 -5.38
N ARG A 63 5.75 7.00 -6.48
CA ARG A 63 5.06 6.24 -7.53
C ARG A 63 4.52 4.90 -7.02
N ILE A 64 5.31 4.15 -6.23
CA ILE A 64 4.85 2.88 -5.66
C ILE A 64 3.73 3.12 -4.67
N ALA A 65 3.87 4.09 -3.77
CA ALA A 65 2.85 4.45 -2.81
C ALA A 65 1.53 4.81 -3.50
N LEU A 66 1.58 5.72 -4.48
CA LEU A 66 0.43 6.16 -5.25
C LEU A 66 -0.27 5.00 -5.98
N ASN A 67 0.49 4.19 -6.72
CA ASN A 67 -0.06 3.07 -7.49
C ASN A 67 -0.69 2.01 -6.58
N THR A 68 -0.09 1.76 -5.42
CA THR A 68 -0.61 0.84 -4.42
C THR A 68 -1.93 1.34 -3.87
N CYS A 69 -2.00 2.61 -3.46
CA CYS A 69 -3.22 3.23 -2.95
C CYS A 69 -4.38 3.17 -3.96
N ILE A 70 -4.11 3.54 -5.22
CA ILE A 70 -5.10 3.48 -6.31
C ILE A 70 -5.56 2.04 -6.56
N SER A 71 -4.63 1.09 -6.55
CA SER A 71 -4.96 -0.32 -6.77
C SER A 71 -5.81 -0.91 -5.64
N PHE A 72 -5.55 -0.50 -4.40
CA PHE A 72 -6.32 -0.91 -3.23
C PHE A 72 -7.78 -0.44 -3.35
N ILE A 73 -7.99 0.86 -3.61
CA ILE A 73 -9.34 1.43 -3.80
C ILE A 73 -10.09 0.77 -4.95
N ARG A 74 -9.40 0.47 -6.07
CA ARG A 74 -10.03 -0.22 -7.21
C ARG A 74 -10.50 -1.63 -6.85
N LYS A 75 -9.78 -2.34 -5.98
CA LYS A 75 -10.20 -3.68 -5.51
C LYS A 75 -11.40 -3.60 -4.59
N GLU A 76 -11.38 -2.65 -3.65
CA GLU A 76 -12.47 -2.43 -2.70
C GLU A 76 -13.81 -2.21 -3.43
N LYS A 77 -13.82 -1.32 -4.43
CA LYS A 77 -14.99 -1.04 -5.28
C LYS A 77 -15.54 -2.25 -6.05
N ASN A 78 -14.73 -3.28 -6.26
CA ASN A 78 -15.11 -4.48 -7.01
C ASN A 78 -15.48 -5.65 -6.09
N THR A 79 -15.57 -5.42 -4.78
CA THR A 79 -15.97 -6.46 -3.82
C THR A 79 -17.49 -6.64 -3.92
N PRO A 80 -18.00 -7.84 -4.29
CA PRO A 80 -19.43 -8.06 -4.38
C PRO A 80 -20.08 -8.01 -2.99
N GLU A 81 -21.27 -7.45 -2.90
CA GLU A 81 -22.07 -7.46 -1.68
C GLU A 81 -22.48 -8.90 -1.35
N ILE A 82 -22.03 -9.40 -0.19
CA ILE A 82 -22.36 -10.75 0.26
C ILE A 82 -23.75 -10.71 0.90
N VAL A 83 -24.76 -11.08 0.12
CA VAL A 83 -26.12 -11.26 0.65
C VAL A 83 -26.20 -12.63 1.32
N THR A 84 -26.41 -12.64 2.64
CA THR A 84 -26.68 -13.89 3.36
C THR A 84 -28.08 -14.36 2.99
N LEU A 85 -28.19 -15.54 2.37
CA LEU A 85 -29.48 -16.16 2.11
C LEU A 85 -30.09 -16.58 3.45
N THR A 86 -31.12 -15.85 3.90
CA THR A 86 -31.91 -16.27 5.06
C THR A 86 -32.57 -17.62 4.76
N PRO A 87 -32.51 -18.62 5.67
CA PRO A 87 -33.16 -19.92 5.48
C PRO A 87 -34.68 -19.82 5.74
N ALA A 88 -35.35 -18.85 5.13
CA ALA A 88 -36.80 -18.63 5.30
C ALA A 88 -37.66 -19.47 4.34
N PHE A 89 -37.09 -20.51 3.73
CA PHE A 89 -37.75 -21.32 2.69
C PHE A 89 -37.89 -22.82 3.02
N ASP A 90 -37.76 -23.20 4.30
CA ASP A 90 -38.17 -24.54 4.74
C ASP A 90 -39.48 -24.42 5.56
N ARG A 91 -40.62 -24.40 4.87
CA ARG A 91 -41.95 -24.72 5.43
C ARG A 91 -42.61 -25.80 4.60
#